data_AF-A0A7C3T0Q4-F1
#
_entry.id   AF-A0A7C3T0Q4-F1
#
_cell.length_a   1.000
_cell.length_b   1.000
_cell.length_c   1.000
_cell.angle_alpha   90.00
_cell.angle_beta   90.00
_cell.angle_gamma   90.00
#
_symmetry.space_group_name_H-M   'P 1'
#
loop_
_entity.id
_entity.type
_entity.pdbx_description
1 polymer ?
#
loop_
_entity_poly.entity_id
_entity_poly.type
_entity_poly.pdbx_seq_one_letter_code
_entity_poly.pdbx_strand_id
1 'polypeptide(L)'
;MAKRIHRQEGFTLIELMIVILIIGILVGIAVPVFLAARGSAEKGTCQSNQRTIKSASNIYAASNEGTYPTAMSDLVPKYIEKTPTCPNATGTINVTWNAANPPTTSCNVHGTI
;
A
#
# COMPACT_ATOMS: atom_id res chain seq x y z
N MET A 1 4.90 65.99 -10.58
CA MET A 1 4.94 64.61 -10.03
C MET A 1 5.30 63.64 -11.14
N ALA A 2 6.57 63.20 -11.21
CA ALA A 2 6.99 62.24 -12.22
C ALA A 2 6.59 60.82 -11.79
N LYS A 3 5.62 60.23 -12.49
CA LYS A 3 5.13 58.86 -12.28
C LYS A 3 6.17 57.88 -12.81
N ARG A 4 6.83 57.14 -11.90
CA ARG A 4 7.79 56.09 -12.29
C ARG A 4 7.01 54.95 -12.96
N ILE A 5 7.33 54.65 -14.21
CA ILE A 5 6.83 53.48 -14.93
C ILE A 5 7.61 52.28 -14.40
N HIS A 6 6.94 51.37 -13.68
CA HIS A 6 7.53 50.08 -13.33
C HIS A 6 7.79 49.31 -14.63
N ARG A 7 9.07 49.12 -14.98
CA ARG A 7 9.46 48.15 -16.00
C ARG A 7 9.05 46.77 -15.48
N GLN A 8 8.10 46.14 -16.17
CA GLN A 8 7.85 44.72 -15.99
C GLN A 8 8.98 43.98 -16.70
N GLU A 9 9.86 43.35 -15.93
CA GLU A 9 10.88 42.46 -16.48
C GLU A 9 10.18 41.17 -16.92
N GLY A 10 10.29 40.84 -18.21
CA GLY A 10 9.71 39.62 -18.78
C GLY A 10 10.66 38.44 -18.61
N PHE A 11 10.09 37.25 -18.39
CA PHE A 11 10.82 35.99 -18.33
C PHE A 11 11.55 35.73 -19.66
N THR A 12 12.83 35.38 -19.61
CA THR A 12 13.56 35.03 -20.83
C THR A 12 13.23 33.60 -21.28
N LEU A 13 13.20 33.34 -22.58
CA LEU A 13 12.99 31.98 -23.11
C LEU A 13 14.06 31.00 -22.60
N ILE A 14 15.30 31.48 -22.40
CA ILE A 14 16.41 30.67 -21.90
C ILE A 14 16.23 30.27 -20.44
N GLU A 15 15.70 31.14 -19.57
CA GLU A 15 15.37 30.78 -18.19
C GLU A 15 14.36 29.64 -18.14
N LEU A 16 13.31 29.71 -18.96
CA LEU A 16 12.31 28.64 -19.00
C LEU A 16 12.91 27.33 -19.54
N MET A 17 13.79 27.40 -20.54
CA MET A 17 14.45 26.21 -21.12
C MET A 17 15.34 25.48 -20.12
N ILE A 18 16.13 26.20 -19.32
CA ILE A 18 16.99 25.57 -18.31
C ILE A 18 16.15 24.91 -17.21
N VAL A 19 15.03 25.53 -16.82
CA VAL A 19 14.14 24.97 -15.79
C VAL A 19 13.53 23.64 -16.23
N ILE A 20 12.98 23.56 -17.45
CA ILE A 20 12.39 22.29 -17.94
C ILE A 20 13.47 21.20 -18.12
N LEU A 21 14.70 21.58 -18.45
CA LEU A 21 15.83 20.65 -18.55
C LEU A 21 16.14 20.03 -17.18
N ILE A 22 16.25 20.86 -16.14
CA ILE A 22 16.53 20.38 -14.78
C ILE A 22 15.37 19.51 -14.27
N ILE A 23 14.11 19.94 -14.47
CA ILE A 23 12.93 19.14 -14.09
C ILE A 23 12.94 17.80 -14.81
N GLY A 24 13.29 17.76 -16.11
CA GLY A 24 13.39 16.53 -16.88
C GLY A 24 14.38 15.52 -16.29
N ILE A 25 15.57 15.98 -15.87
CA ILE A 25 16.58 15.13 -15.23
C ILE A 25 16.05 14.57 -13.89
N LEU A 26 15.44 15.43 -13.07
CA LEU A 26 14.90 15.03 -11.77
C LEU A 26 13.77 14.00 -11.91
N VAL A 27 12.81 14.25 -12.81
CA VAL A 27 11.69 13.33 -13.07
C VAL A 27 12.17 11.99 -13.62
N GLY A 28 13.19 12.01 -14.50
CA GLY A 28 13.77 10.79 -15.06
C GLY A 28 14.30 9.80 -14.01
N ILE A 29 14.86 10.31 -12.90
CA ILE A 29 15.33 9.47 -11.79
C ILE A 29 14.20 9.21 -10.78
N ALA A 30 13.37 10.20 -10.49
CA ALA A 30 12.35 10.11 -9.45
C ALA A 30 11.25 9.08 -9.76
N VAL A 31 10.77 9.01 -11.00
CA VAL A 31 9.65 8.13 -11.38
C VAL A 31 9.96 6.64 -11.16
N PRO A 32 11.06 6.05 -11.69
CA PRO A 32 11.33 4.62 -11.49
C PRO A 32 11.56 4.28 -10.01
N VAL A 33 12.25 5.15 -9.26
CA VAL A 33 12.49 4.97 -7.82
C VAL A 33 11.18 4.97 -7.05
N PHE A 34 10.29 5.93 -7.35
CA PHE A 34 8.99 6.02 -6.71
C PHE A 34 8.11 4.80 -6.99
N LEU A 35 8.08 4.32 -8.23
CA LEU A 35 7.31 3.13 -8.61
C LEU A 35 7.82 1.86 -7.90
N ALA A 36 9.14 1.70 -7.80
CA ALA A 36 9.74 0.58 -7.07
C ALA A 36 9.42 0.65 -5.56
N ALA A 37 9.54 1.84 -4.95
CA ALA A 37 9.21 2.05 -3.54
C ALA A 37 7.74 1.75 -3.25
N ARG A 38 6.83 2.21 -4.11
CA ARG A 38 5.40 1.91 -4.02
C ARG A 38 5.13 0.40 -4.11
N GLY A 39 5.73 -0.31 -5.06
CA GLY A 39 5.56 -1.76 -5.19
C GLY A 39 6.04 -2.53 -3.95
N SER A 40 7.16 -2.10 -3.36
CA SER A 40 7.67 -2.68 -2.10
C SER A 40 6.72 -2.41 -0.93
N ALA A 41 6.18 -1.19 -0.82
CA ALA A 41 5.19 -0.83 0.19
C ALA A 41 3.90 -1.65 0.04
N GLU A 42 3.37 -1.80 -1.18
CA GLU A 42 2.19 -2.61 -1.47
C GLU A 42 2.39 -4.08 -1.05
N LYS A 43 3.56 -4.66 -1.35
CA LYS A 43 3.92 -6.01 -0.91
C LYS A 43 4.00 -6.11 0.61
N GLY A 44 4.69 -5.17 1.26
CA GLY A 44 4.85 -5.13 2.72
C GLY A 44 3.51 -5.04 3.45
N THR A 45 2.61 -4.15 3.00
CA THR A 45 1.26 -4.03 3.53
C THR A 45 0.44 -5.30 3.29
N CYS A 46 0.50 -5.90 2.09
CA CYS A 46 -0.22 -7.14 1.82
C CYS A 46 0.23 -8.28 2.74
N GLN A 47 1.54 -8.47 2.91
CA GLN A 47 2.09 -9.48 3.82
C GLN A 47 1.75 -9.19 5.29
N SER A 48 1.76 -7.91 5.70
CA SER A 48 1.32 -7.50 7.03
C SER A 48 -0.15 -7.84 7.25
N ASN A 49 -1.03 -7.55 6.29
CA ASN A 49 -2.45 -7.89 6.35
C ASN A 49 -2.70 -9.40 6.46
N GLN A 50 -1.93 -10.22 5.73
CA GLN A 50 -1.96 -11.68 5.86
C GLN A 50 -1.57 -12.14 7.28
N ARG A 51 -0.51 -11.55 7.86
CA ARG A 51 -0.08 -11.83 9.24
C ARG A 51 -1.13 -11.40 10.26
N THR A 52 -1.82 -10.28 10.02
CA THR A 52 -2.94 -9.83 10.87
C THR A 52 -4.06 -10.86 10.92
N ILE A 53 -4.44 -11.44 9.77
CA ILE A 53 -5.45 -12.51 9.71
C ILE A 53 -4.99 -13.73 10.53
N LYS A 54 -3.75 -14.19 10.33
CA LYS A 54 -3.20 -15.32 11.07
C LYS A 54 -3.14 -15.05 12.58
N SER A 55 -2.70 -13.86 12.97
CA SER A 55 -2.63 -13.47 14.37
C SER A 55 -4.01 -13.40 15.01
N ALA A 56 -5.00 -12.81 14.34
CA ALA A 56 -6.38 -12.77 14.82
C ALA A 56 -6.97 -14.19 14.94
N SER A 57 -6.64 -15.08 14.01
CA SER A 57 -7.07 -16.48 14.06
C SER A 57 -6.49 -17.23 15.25
N ASN A 58 -5.24 -16.95 15.63
CA ASN A 58 -4.65 -17.53 16.84
C ASN A 58 -5.33 -16.99 18.11
N ILE A 59 -5.69 -15.70 18.15
CA ILE A 59 -6.42 -15.10 19.27
C ILE A 59 -7.84 -15.69 19.36
N TYR A 60 -8.50 -15.90 18.21
CA TYR A 60 -9.78 -16.60 18.14
C TYR A 60 -9.65 -18.00 18.74
N ALA A 61 -8.66 -18.79 18.31
CA ALA A 61 -8.47 -20.16 18.81
C ALA A 61 -8.21 -20.20 20.32
N ALA A 62 -7.44 -19.24 20.85
CA ALA A 62 -7.22 -19.11 22.29
C ALA A 62 -8.52 -18.85 23.10
N SER A 63 -9.53 -18.26 22.46
CA SER A 63 -10.84 -18.01 23.08
C SER A 63 -11.87 -19.12 22.84
N ASN A 64 -11.57 -20.07 21.93
CA ASN A 64 -12.51 -21.10 21.45
C ASN A 64 -11.91 -22.51 21.57
N GLU A 65 -11.27 -22.79 22.72
CA GLU A 65 -10.77 -24.13 23.07
C GLU A 65 -9.81 -24.74 22.03
N GLY A 66 -9.03 -23.90 21.34
CA GLY A 66 -8.08 -24.33 20.31
C GLY A 66 -8.67 -24.52 18.92
N THR A 67 -9.97 -24.25 18.73
CA THR A 67 -10.64 -24.33 17.42
C THR A 67 -10.39 -23.05 16.63
N TYR A 68 -9.91 -23.18 15.40
CA TYR A 68 -9.64 -22.07 14.50
C TYR A 68 -10.91 -21.60 13.75
N PRO A 69 -10.94 -20.32 13.31
CA PRO A 69 -12.06 -19.79 12.54
C PRO A 69 -12.26 -20.55 11.21
N THR A 70 -13.51 -20.65 10.78
CA THR A 70 -13.89 -21.32 9.52
C THR A 70 -14.30 -20.34 8.43
N ALA A 71 -14.53 -19.08 8.79
CA ALA A 71 -14.83 -18.00 7.87
C ALA A 71 -14.28 -16.66 8.38
N MET A 72 -14.17 -15.68 7.47
CA MET A 72 -13.75 -14.32 7.83
C MET A 72 -14.73 -13.62 8.79
N SER A 73 -16.01 -14.00 8.76
CA SER A 73 -17.05 -13.52 9.68
C SER A 73 -16.78 -13.88 11.14
N ASP A 74 -15.98 -14.90 11.41
CA ASP A 74 -15.62 -15.31 12.77
C ASP A 74 -14.59 -14.34 13.38
N LEU A 75 -13.84 -13.63 12.51
CA LEU A 75 -12.80 -12.67 12.90
C LEU A 75 -13.32 -11.23 12.91
N VAL A 76 -14.18 -10.86 11.97
CA VAL A 76 -14.67 -9.47 11.81
C VAL A 76 -16.07 -9.35 12.41
N PRO A 77 -16.37 -8.31 13.22
CA PRO A 77 -15.50 -7.20 13.63
C PRO A 77 -14.73 -7.44 14.94
N LYS A 78 -14.87 -8.61 15.57
CA LYS A 78 -14.48 -8.84 16.97
C LYS A 78 -12.95 -8.88 17.19
N TYR A 79 -12.22 -9.50 16.29
CA TYR A 79 -10.77 -9.69 16.36
C TYR A 79 -10.02 -8.82 15.34
N ILE A 80 -10.69 -8.38 14.28
CA ILE A 80 -10.20 -7.42 13.28
C ILE A 80 -11.35 -6.48 12.92
N GLU A 81 -11.10 -5.17 12.88
CA GLU A 81 -12.13 -4.17 12.59
C GLU A 81 -12.74 -4.30 11.18
N LYS A 82 -11.92 -4.65 10.19
CA LYS A 82 -12.34 -4.78 8.78
C LYS A 82 -11.56 -5.88 8.08
N THR A 83 -12.15 -6.49 7.06
CA THR A 83 -11.48 -7.49 6.23
C THR A 83 -10.24 -6.90 5.58
N PRO A 84 -9.03 -7.44 5.86
CA PRO A 84 -7.81 -6.93 5.26
C PRO A 84 -7.78 -7.21 3.76
N THR A 85 -7.49 -6.20 2.95
CA THR A 85 -7.41 -6.28 1.49
C THR A 85 -5.97 -6.09 1.00
N CYS A 86 -5.70 -6.50 -0.23
CA CYS A 86 -4.45 -6.12 -0.89
C CYS A 86 -4.56 -4.65 -1.33
N PRO A 87 -3.53 -3.81 -1.11
CA PRO A 87 -3.52 -2.44 -1.62
C PRO A 87 -3.36 -2.36 -3.14
N ASN A 88 -2.95 -3.45 -3.78
CA ASN A 88 -2.88 -3.54 -5.23
C ASN A 88 -4.28 -3.76 -5.81
N ALA A 89 -4.65 -3.01 -6.85
CA ALA A 89 -6.00 -3.01 -7.41
C ALA A 89 -6.46 -4.39 -7.93
N THR A 90 -5.54 -5.26 -8.37
CA THR A 90 -5.86 -6.62 -8.83
C THR A 90 -5.59 -7.68 -7.76
N GLY A 91 -5.09 -7.27 -6.60
CA GLY A 91 -4.69 -8.15 -5.51
C GLY A 91 -5.86 -8.63 -4.67
N THR A 92 -5.98 -9.94 -4.48
CA THR A 92 -6.95 -10.56 -3.56
C THR A 92 -6.22 -11.46 -2.58
N ILE A 93 -6.56 -11.34 -1.29
CA ILE A 93 -6.07 -12.24 -0.24
C ILE A 93 -7.03 -13.41 -0.12
N ASN A 94 -6.56 -14.60 -0.48
CA ASN A 94 -7.27 -15.86 -0.31
C ASN A 94 -6.88 -16.49 1.03
N VAL A 95 -7.87 -16.93 1.79
CA VAL A 95 -7.67 -17.60 3.07
C VAL A 95 -8.27 -19.00 2.99
N THR A 96 -7.47 -20.00 3.32
CA THR A 96 -7.95 -21.38 3.45
C THR A 96 -8.23 -21.65 4.92
N TRP A 97 -9.49 -21.89 5.24
CA TRP A 97 -9.93 -22.09 6.61
C TRP A 97 -9.95 -23.57 6.98
N ASN A 98 -9.58 -23.85 8.22
CA ASN A 98 -9.61 -25.19 8.80
C ASN A 98 -9.83 -25.03 10.31
N ALA A 99 -10.81 -25.74 10.88
CA ALA A 99 -11.09 -25.66 12.31
C ALA A 99 -9.96 -26.26 13.19
N ALA A 100 -9.15 -27.17 12.65
CA ALA A 100 -8.09 -27.87 13.37
C ALA A 100 -6.70 -27.23 13.23
N ASN A 101 -6.49 -26.35 12.25
CA ASN A 101 -5.17 -25.79 11.93
C ASN A 101 -5.26 -24.28 11.68
N PRO A 102 -4.20 -23.51 11.97
CA PRO A 102 -4.19 -22.08 11.66
C PRO A 102 -4.39 -21.87 10.14
N PRO A 103 -5.17 -20.84 9.75
CA PRO A 103 -5.48 -20.62 8.34
C PRO A 103 -4.23 -20.28 7.54
N THR A 104 -4.20 -20.75 6.30
CA THR A 104 -3.16 -20.37 5.33
C THR A 104 -3.67 -19.20 4.49
N THR A 105 -2.83 -18.18 4.36
CA THR A 105 -3.14 -16.96 3.63
C THR A 105 -2.25 -16.85 2.41
N SER A 106 -2.82 -16.55 1.25
CA SER A 106 -2.10 -16.31 0.00
C SER A 106 -2.63 -15.06 -0.70
N CYS A 107 -1.81 -14.40 -1.49
CA CYS A 107 -2.22 -13.33 -2.39
C CYS A 107 -1.81 -13.69 -3.82
N ASN A 108 -2.72 -13.48 -4.77
CA ASN A 108 -2.46 -13.73 -6.18
C ASN A 108 -1.34 -12.87 -6.79
N VAL A 109 -1.06 -11.69 -6.21
CA VAL A 109 -0.02 -10.76 -6.69
C VAL A 109 1.27 -10.85 -5.87
N HIS A 110 1.15 -10.98 -4.54
CA HIS A 110 2.31 -10.89 -3.62
C HIS A 110 2.74 -12.25 -3.03
N GLY A 111 2.03 -13.33 -3.37
CA GLY A 111 2.30 -14.68 -2.88
C GLY A 111 1.80 -14.92 -1.45
N THR A 112 2.34 -15.95 -0.83
CA THR A 112 2.04 -16.37 0.55
C THR A 112 3.02 -15.75 1.56
N ILE A 113 2.60 -15.72 2.82
CA ILE A 113 3.51 -15.59 3.98
C ILE A 113 3.88 -16.94 4.58
#